data_AF-Q38DV9-F1
#
_entry.id   AF-Q38DV9-F1
#
_cell.length_a   1.000
_cell.length_b   1.000
_cell.length_c   1.000
_cell.angle_alpha   90.00
_cell.angle_beta   90.00
_cell.angle_gamma   90.00
#
_symmetry.space_group_name_H-M   'P 1'
#
loop_
_entity.id
_entity.type
_entity.pdbx_description
1 polymer ?
#
loop_
_entity_poly.entity_id
_entity_poly.type
_entity_poly.pdbx_seq_one_letter_code
_entity_poly.pdbx_strand_id
1 'polypeptide(L)'
;MALLEHVSVMDMAKIYSEMATDHHAEKIWGELRAALQERRERSERRKAELLRQQREREEEEELRRQQEAEEERRQQEEEERRQREEEEERERRREERRKRREEELAAEEAAALAEQEAAEEAAALAREEERRQKEERRRLRREARERERQLRAEEEALAAEEARRKEERKSQKAAWEEYVASHPLEFCEVKQTIEQKKVQHTAKGPSQVNKDLFNRIYAPKCPECGTKFSLPPSLWECTVCFRQKQRRVKVWQPDDSTTTCMVCRGSIGRFSRHHCRNCGRLVCAKCSGALATIPSVGFTEAVKVCDDCARQGKGEGAAQK
;
A
#
# COMPACT_ATOMS: atom_id res chain seq x y z
N MET A 1 -123.09 -7.87 4.25
CA MET A 1 -122.15 -6.90 3.64
C MET A 1 -120.81 -7.52 3.27
N ALA A 2 -120.10 -8.23 4.17
CA ALA A 2 -118.82 -8.90 3.83
C ALA A 2 -118.86 -9.87 2.64
N LEU A 3 -120.00 -10.53 2.40
CA LEU A 3 -120.13 -11.47 1.26
C LEU A 3 -120.14 -10.79 -0.11
N LEU A 4 -120.52 -9.51 -0.22
CA LEU A 4 -120.59 -8.80 -1.50
C LEU A 4 -119.20 -8.51 -2.11
N GLU A 5 -118.12 -8.65 -1.34
CA GLU A 5 -116.75 -8.48 -1.87
C GLU A 5 -116.35 -9.58 -2.88
N HIS A 6 -116.99 -10.75 -2.79
CA HIS A 6 -116.65 -11.94 -3.60
C HIS A 6 -117.67 -12.28 -4.69
N VAL A 7 -118.80 -11.58 -4.77
CA VAL A 7 -119.83 -11.86 -5.78
C VAL A 7 -119.40 -11.25 -7.12
N SER A 8 -119.47 -12.03 -8.20
CA SER A 8 -119.20 -11.51 -9.54
C SER A 8 -120.29 -10.49 -9.92
N VAL A 9 -119.96 -9.51 -10.76
CA VAL A 9 -120.95 -8.54 -11.28
C VAL A 9 -122.14 -9.27 -11.93
N MET A 10 -121.89 -10.45 -12.50
CA MET A 10 -122.87 -11.28 -13.17
C MET A 10 -123.78 -12.05 -12.19
N ASP A 11 -123.24 -12.58 -11.10
CA ASP A 11 -124.04 -13.23 -10.05
C ASP A 11 -124.86 -12.20 -9.27
N MET A 12 -124.32 -10.99 -9.10
CA MET A 12 -125.10 -9.84 -8.65
C MET A 12 -126.26 -9.57 -9.60
N ALA A 13 -126.00 -9.47 -10.92
CA ALA A 13 -127.01 -9.27 -11.98
C ALA A 13 -128.24 -10.20 -11.79
N LYS A 14 -127.97 -11.45 -11.45
CA LYS A 14 -128.95 -12.51 -11.26
C LYS A 14 -129.79 -12.36 -9.98
N ILE A 15 -129.18 -11.99 -8.85
CA ILE A 15 -129.93 -11.69 -7.62
C ILE A 15 -130.92 -10.53 -7.86
N TYR A 16 -130.59 -9.56 -8.73
CA TYR A 16 -131.48 -8.41 -9.03
C TYR A 16 -132.73 -8.73 -9.83
N SER A 17 -132.76 -9.81 -10.64
CA SER A 17 -134.00 -10.15 -11.34
C SER A 17 -135.13 -10.52 -10.37
N GLU A 18 -134.80 -10.82 -9.11
CA GLU A 18 -135.73 -11.37 -8.14
C GLU A 18 -136.27 -10.35 -7.11
N MET A 19 -135.66 -9.17 -6.92
CA MET A 19 -135.96 -8.25 -5.79
C MET A 19 -136.54 -6.85 -6.17
N ALA A 20 -137.01 -6.65 -7.41
CA ALA A 20 -137.15 -5.35 -8.06
C ALA A 20 -138.22 -4.33 -7.55
N THR A 21 -138.89 -4.50 -6.39
CA THR A 21 -140.09 -3.70 -6.05
C THR A 21 -140.09 -2.88 -4.76
N ASP A 22 -138.95 -2.57 -4.11
CA ASP A 22 -139.00 -1.91 -2.80
C ASP A 22 -138.07 -0.68 -2.64
N HIS A 23 -138.46 0.32 -1.84
CA HIS A 23 -137.62 1.50 -1.50
C HIS A 23 -136.26 1.08 -0.90
N HIS A 24 -136.21 -0.09 -0.24
CA HIS A 24 -134.96 -0.71 0.19
C HIS A 24 -133.98 -0.93 -0.97
N ALA A 25 -134.46 -1.21 -2.18
CA ALA A 25 -133.63 -1.41 -3.36
C ALA A 25 -132.80 -0.16 -3.69
N GLU A 26 -133.38 1.04 -3.73
CA GLU A 26 -132.61 2.27 -4.05
C GLU A 26 -131.47 2.53 -3.06
N LYS A 27 -131.71 2.33 -1.76
CA LYS A 27 -130.69 2.48 -0.72
C LYS A 27 -129.58 1.45 -0.89
N ILE A 28 -129.96 0.18 -1.08
CA ILE A 28 -129.02 -0.92 -1.36
C ILE A 28 -128.21 -0.60 -2.63
N TRP A 29 -128.82 -0.07 -3.69
CA TRP A 29 -128.17 0.35 -4.93
C TRP A 29 -127.20 1.53 -4.75
N GLY A 30 -127.55 2.50 -3.91
CA GLY A 30 -126.69 3.63 -3.56
C GLY A 30 -125.43 3.16 -2.81
N GLU A 31 -125.63 2.34 -1.77
CA GLU A 31 -124.54 1.73 -1.00
C GLU A 31 -123.65 0.85 -1.86
N LEU A 32 -124.24 0.08 -2.77
CA LEU A 32 -123.49 -0.78 -3.67
C LEU A 32 -122.71 -0.01 -4.74
N ARG A 33 -123.31 1.02 -5.37
CA ARG A 33 -122.56 1.87 -6.31
C ARG A 33 -121.38 2.52 -5.62
N ALA A 34 -121.56 3.00 -4.39
CA ALA A 34 -120.48 3.49 -3.56
C ALA A 34 -119.42 2.40 -3.31
N ALA A 35 -119.80 1.18 -2.95
CA ALA A 35 -118.86 0.07 -2.75
C ALA A 35 -118.10 -0.34 -4.02
N LEU A 36 -118.74 -0.33 -5.19
CA LEU A 36 -118.10 -0.62 -6.48
C LEU A 36 -117.15 0.51 -6.90
N GLN A 37 -117.54 1.76 -6.71
CA GLN A 37 -116.67 2.92 -6.93
C GLN A 37 -115.45 2.86 -6.01
N GLU A 38 -115.67 2.62 -4.71
CA GLU A 38 -114.61 2.47 -3.73
C GLU A 38 -113.67 1.31 -4.10
N ARG A 39 -114.20 0.15 -4.53
CA ARG A 39 -113.40 -0.98 -5.01
C ARG A 39 -112.57 -0.60 -6.24
N ARG A 40 -113.15 0.13 -7.20
CA ARG A 40 -112.42 0.63 -8.38
C ARG A 40 -111.31 1.59 -7.95
N GLU A 41 -111.60 2.53 -7.06
CA GLU A 41 -110.60 3.46 -6.52
C GLU A 41 -109.49 2.73 -5.76
N ARG A 42 -109.82 1.74 -4.92
CA ARG A 42 -108.82 0.88 -4.23
C ARG A 42 -107.95 0.15 -5.25
N SER A 43 -108.55 -0.40 -6.31
CA SER A 43 -107.81 -1.06 -7.41
C SER A 43 -106.88 -0.07 -8.13
N GLU A 44 -107.36 1.12 -8.49
CA GLU A 44 -106.55 2.14 -9.15
C GLU A 44 -105.43 2.68 -8.24
N ARG A 45 -105.69 2.87 -6.94
CA ARG A 45 -104.67 3.23 -5.94
C ARG A 45 -103.59 2.16 -5.83
N ARG A 46 -103.97 0.88 -5.76
CA ARG A 46 -103.02 -0.26 -5.74
C ARG A 46 -102.19 -0.31 -7.02
N LYS A 47 -102.81 -0.14 -8.20
CA LYS A 47 -102.06 -0.07 -9.47
C LYS A 47 -101.08 1.10 -9.49
N ALA A 48 -101.50 2.28 -9.05
CA ALA A 48 -100.65 3.46 -8.99
C ALA A 48 -99.50 3.31 -7.97
N GLU A 49 -99.74 2.64 -6.84
CA GLU A 49 -98.70 2.28 -5.87
C GLU A 49 -97.69 1.29 -6.44
N LEU A 50 -98.14 0.21 -7.08
CA LEU A 50 -97.26 -0.76 -7.75
C LEU A 50 -96.41 -0.10 -8.84
N LEU A 51 -97.00 0.79 -9.65
CA LEU A 51 -96.26 1.56 -10.67
C LEU A 51 -95.25 2.55 -10.07
N ARG A 52 -95.45 3.03 -8.84
CA ARG A 52 -94.46 3.86 -8.14
C ARG A 52 -93.31 2.99 -7.63
N GLN A 53 -93.62 1.88 -6.96
CA GLN A 53 -92.63 0.92 -6.50
C GLN A 53 -91.79 0.32 -7.63
N GLN A 54 -92.39 0.09 -8.81
CA GLN A 54 -91.65 -0.36 -9.99
C GLN A 54 -90.65 0.71 -10.46
N ARG A 55 -91.07 1.97 -10.57
CA ARG A 55 -90.18 3.07 -10.94
C ARG A 55 -89.05 3.28 -9.93
N GLU A 56 -89.36 3.27 -8.63
CA GLU A 56 -88.35 3.36 -7.57
C GLU A 56 -87.32 2.22 -7.67
N ARG A 57 -87.77 0.98 -7.93
CA ARG A 57 -86.85 -0.16 -8.14
C ARG A 57 -86.02 -0.01 -9.41
N GLU A 58 -86.61 0.46 -10.51
CA GLU A 58 -85.88 0.71 -11.76
C GLU A 58 -84.82 1.81 -11.57
N GLU A 59 -85.15 2.89 -10.87
CA GLU A 59 -84.21 3.97 -10.52
C GLU A 59 -83.09 3.48 -9.58
N GLU A 60 -83.42 2.66 -8.58
CA GLU A 60 -82.41 2.04 -7.69
C GLU A 60 -81.50 1.06 -8.44
N GLU A 61 -82.05 0.24 -9.35
CA GLU A 61 -81.28 -0.66 -10.20
C GLU A 61 -80.38 0.10 -11.17
N GLU A 62 -80.87 1.20 -11.77
CA GLU A 62 -80.08 2.06 -12.64
C GLU A 62 -78.93 2.71 -11.87
N LEU A 63 -79.21 3.26 -10.68
CA LEU A 63 -78.17 3.85 -9.82
C LEU A 63 -77.11 2.82 -9.44
N ARG A 64 -77.50 1.59 -9.07
CA ARG A 64 -76.56 0.49 -8.78
C ARG A 64 -75.69 0.18 -10.00
N ARG A 65 -76.27 0.06 -11.20
CA ARG A 65 -75.50 -0.18 -12.44
C ARG A 65 -74.54 0.96 -12.74
N GLN A 66 -74.94 2.22 -12.50
CA GLN A 66 -74.06 3.38 -12.68
C GLN A 66 -72.88 3.35 -11.71
N GLN A 67 -73.13 3.00 -10.43
CA GLN A 67 -72.11 2.86 -9.40
C GLN A 67 -71.14 1.71 -9.74
N GLU A 68 -71.65 0.52 -10.08
CA GLU A 68 -70.83 -0.62 -10.49
C GLU A 68 -69.98 -0.27 -11.72
N ALA A 69 -70.56 0.36 -12.75
CA ALA A 69 -69.82 0.78 -13.92
C ALA A 69 -68.78 1.88 -13.61
N GLU A 70 -69.02 2.74 -12.62
CA GLU A 70 -68.04 3.74 -12.16
C GLU A 70 -66.90 3.07 -11.37
N GLU A 71 -67.21 2.12 -10.50
CA GLU A 71 -66.22 1.34 -9.75
C GLU A 71 -65.35 0.51 -10.69
N GLU A 72 -65.92 -0.16 -11.70
CA GLU A 72 -65.18 -0.89 -12.72
C GLU A 72 -64.24 0.03 -13.51
N ARG A 73 -64.71 1.21 -13.92
CA ARG A 73 -63.85 2.21 -14.60
C ARG A 73 -62.68 2.65 -13.70
N ARG A 74 -62.94 2.94 -12.43
CA ARG A 74 -61.89 3.32 -11.46
C ARG A 74 -60.87 2.21 -11.27
N GLN A 75 -61.31 0.95 -11.17
CA GLN A 75 -60.43 -0.21 -11.05
C GLN A 75 -59.56 -0.39 -12.30
N GLN A 76 -60.14 -0.25 -13.50
CA GLN A 76 -59.39 -0.31 -14.76
C GLN A 76 -58.36 0.81 -14.86
N GLU A 77 -58.72 2.05 -14.53
CA GLU A 77 -57.79 3.18 -14.51
C GLU A 77 -56.64 2.98 -13.51
N GLU A 78 -56.93 2.43 -12.32
CA GLU A 78 -55.91 2.12 -11.32
C GLU A 78 -54.99 0.98 -11.79
N GLU A 79 -55.54 -0.08 -12.39
CA GLU A 79 -54.77 -1.18 -12.95
C GLU A 79 -53.87 -0.72 -14.10
N GLU A 80 -54.40 0.07 -15.04
CA GLU A 80 -53.61 0.67 -16.12
C GLU A 80 -52.49 1.57 -15.58
N ARG A 81 -52.78 2.37 -14.54
CA ARG A 81 -51.77 3.20 -13.89
C ARG A 81 -50.66 2.34 -13.27
N ARG A 82 -51.01 1.26 -12.57
CA ARG A 82 -50.03 0.32 -11.99
C ARG A 82 -49.19 -0.36 -13.07
N GLN A 83 -49.81 -0.82 -14.16
CA GLN A 83 -49.11 -1.45 -15.28
C GLN A 83 -48.11 -0.48 -15.93
N ARG A 84 -48.50 0.79 -16.14
CA ARG A 84 -47.59 1.83 -16.66
C ARG A 84 -46.42 2.08 -15.71
N GLU A 85 -46.69 2.21 -14.41
CA GLU A 85 -45.64 2.43 -13.40
C GLU A 85 -44.63 1.26 -13.36
N GLU A 86 -45.11 0.02 -13.44
CA GLU A 86 -44.26 -1.18 -13.51
C GLU A 86 -43.45 -1.26 -14.81
N GLU A 87 -44.06 -0.92 -15.95
CA GLU A 87 -43.38 -0.90 -17.25
C GLU A 87 -42.26 0.14 -17.27
N GLU A 88 -42.55 1.36 -16.82
CA GLU A 88 -41.54 2.41 -16.70
C GLU A 88 -40.42 2.01 -15.72
N GLU A 89 -40.73 1.34 -14.61
CA GLU A 89 -39.70 0.85 -13.69
C GLU A 89 -38.82 -0.22 -14.35
N ARG A 90 -39.41 -1.14 -15.11
CA ARG A 90 -38.67 -2.15 -15.88
C ARG A 90 -37.78 -1.49 -16.93
N GLU A 91 -38.24 -0.46 -17.61
CA GLU A 91 -37.46 0.31 -18.57
C GLU A 91 -36.29 1.04 -17.88
N ARG A 92 -36.55 1.76 -16.78
CA ARG A 92 -35.50 2.42 -15.97
C ARG A 92 -34.42 1.43 -15.52
N ARG A 93 -34.81 0.25 -15.02
CA ARG A 93 -33.87 -0.81 -14.61
C ARG A 93 -33.05 -1.37 -15.79
N ARG A 94 -33.65 -1.48 -16.99
CA ARG A 94 -32.93 -1.92 -18.21
C ARG A 94 -31.93 -0.87 -18.67
N GLU A 95 -32.33 0.40 -18.67
CA GLU A 95 -31.46 1.52 -19.04
C GLU A 95 -30.29 1.64 -18.05
N GLU A 96 -30.55 1.53 -16.75
CA GLU A 96 -29.50 1.55 -15.72
C GLU A 96 -28.52 0.39 -15.90
N ARG A 97 -29.00 -0.82 -16.18
CA ARG A 97 -28.14 -1.97 -16.49
C ARG A 97 -27.31 -1.75 -17.76
N ARG A 98 -27.87 -1.11 -18.79
CA ARG A 98 -27.14 -0.76 -20.01
C ARG A 98 -26.04 0.25 -19.71
N LYS A 99 -26.35 1.34 -19.01
CA LYS A 99 -25.37 2.37 -18.59
C LYS A 99 -24.24 1.77 -17.76
N ARG A 100 -24.56 0.94 -16.75
CA ARG A 100 -23.55 0.26 -15.93
C ARG A 100 -22.62 -0.62 -16.76
N ARG A 101 -23.15 -1.35 -17.76
CA ARG A 101 -22.32 -2.16 -18.67
C ARG A 101 -21.47 -1.31 -19.60
N GLU A 102 -22.00 -0.20 -20.12
CA GLU A 102 -21.24 0.75 -20.94
C GLU A 102 -20.09 1.38 -20.13
N GLU A 103 -20.34 1.76 -18.88
CA GLU A 103 -19.31 2.25 -17.95
C GLU A 103 -18.26 1.18 -17.62
N GLU A 104 -18.69 -0.07 -17.40
CA GLU A 104 -17.79 -1.21 -17.14
C GLU A 104 -16.89 -1.48 -18.36
N LEU A 105 -17.44 -1.56 -19.57
CA LEU A 105 -16.67 -1.75 -20.80
C LEU A 105 -15.72 -0.57 -21.05
N ALA A 106 -16.15 0.67 -20.80
CA ALA A 106 -15.29 1.83 -20.92
C ALA A 106 -14.15 1.81 -19.90
N ALA A 107 -14.40 1.34 -18.67
CA ALA A 107 -13.36 1.16 -17.65
C ALA A 107 -12.37 0.05 -18.03
N GLU A 108 -12.85 -1.07 -18.58
CA GLU A 108 -12.01 -2.15 -19.09
C GLU A 108 -11.14 -1.68 -20.26
N GLU A 109 -11.71 -0.94 -21.22
CA GLU A 109 -10.96 -0.37 -22.34
C GLU A 109 -9.91 0.64 -21.86
N ALA A 110 -10.27 1.53 -20.94
CA ALA A 110 -9.32 2.49 -20.35
C ALA A 110 -8.19 1.78 -19.58
N ALA A 111 -8.49 0.71 -18.85
CA ALA A 111 -7.48 -0.09 -18.16
C ALA A 111 -6.53 -0.80 -19.14
N ALA A 112 -7.06 -1.36 -20.22
CA ALA A 112 -6.27 -2.01 -21.27
C ALA A 112 -5.34 -1.01 -21.99
N LEU A 113 -5.83 0.20 -22.28
CA LEU A 113 -5.01 1.27 -22.87
C LEU A 113 -3.90 1.72 -21.91
N ALA A 114 -4.22 1.90 -20.63
CA ALA A 114 -3.23 2.26 -19.62
C ALA A 114 -2.15 1.18 -19.44
N GLU A 115 -2.52 -0.11 -19.51
CA GLU A 115 -1.56 -1.22 -19.47
C GLU A 115 -0.64 -1.22 -20.69
N GLN A 116 -1.17 -0.96 -21.89
CA GLN A 116 -0.37 -0.83 -23.11
C GLN A 116 0.61 0.34 -23.02
N GLU A 117 0.15 1.52 -22.59
CA GLU A 117 1.00 2.71 -22.42
C GLU A 117 2.12 2.45 -21.40
N ALA A 118 1.80 1.84 -20.26
CA ALA A 118 2.80 1.47 -19.26
C ALA A 118 3.82 0.45 -19.78
N ALA A 119 3.37 -0.52 -20.59
CA ALA A 119 4.26 -1.50 -21.21
C ALA A 119 5.19 -0.84 -22.25
N GLU A 120 4.69 0.11 -23.03
CA GLU A 120 5.49 0.88 -23.99
C GLU A 120 6.52 1.77 -23.29
N GLU A 121 6.14 2.46 -22.22
CA GLU A 121 7.05 3.26 -21.40
C GLU A 121 8.15 2.39 -20.78
N ALA A 122 7.77 1.26 -20.16
CA ALA A 122 8.72 0.32 -19.59
C ALA A 122 9.69 -0.24 -20.66
N ALA A 123 9.19 -0.54 -21.86
CA ALA A 123 10.03 -0.98 -22.98
C ALA A 123 10.98 0.12 -23.46
N ALA A 124 10.55 1.38 -23.47
CA ALA A 124 11.39 2.52 -23.83
C ALA A 124 12.52 2.73 -22.82
N LEU A 125 12.20 2.69 -21.52
CA LEU A 125 13.18 2.80 -20.44
C LEU A 125 14.20 1.65 -20.48
N ALA A 126 13.74 0.42 -20.72
CA ALA A 126 14.61 -0.75 -20.85
C ALA A 126 15.59 -0.60 -22.03
N ARG A 127 15.12 -0.11 -23.19
CA ARG A 127 15.98 0.17 -24.36
C ARG A 127 17.01 1.26 -24.07
N GLU A 128 16.63 2.30 -23.33
CA GLU A 128 17.55 3.35 -22.91
C GLU A 128 18.60 2.83 -21.91
N GLU A 129 18.19 2.02 -20.93
CA GLU A 129 19.11 1.41 -19.98
C GLU A 129 20.11 0.49 -20.69
N GLU A 130 19.65 -0.35 -21.62
CA GLU A 130 20.53 -1.21 -22.43
C GLU A 130 21.54 -0.37 -23.23
N ARG A 131 21.09 0.72 -23.85
CA ARG A 131 21.98 1.67 -24.55
C ARG A 131 23.04 2.22 -23.61
N ARG A 132 22.66 2.69 -22.42
CA ARG A 132 23.58 3.23 -21.40
C ARG A 132 24.59 2.17 -20.95
N GLN A 133 24.14 0.96 -20.63
CA GLN A 133 25.02 -0.14 -20.23
C GLN A 133 26.00 -0.53 -21.36
N LYS A 134 25.54 -0.52 -22.61
CA LYS A 134 26.38 -0.81 -23.78
C LYS A 134 27.44 0.28 -24.02
N GLU A 135 27.08 1.54 -23.84
CA GLU A 135 28.00 2.68 -23.92
C GLU A 135 29.02 2.68 -22.78
N GLU A 136 28.58 2.44 -21.54
CA GLU A 136 29.44 2.30 -20.37
C GLU A 136 30.42 1.14 -20.56
N ARG A 137 29.94 -0.03 -21.02
CA ARG A 137 30.82 -1.17 -21.33
C ARG A 137 31.85 -0.83 -22.40
N ARG A 138 31.48 -0.05 -23.42
CA ARG A 138 32.40 0.43 -24.46
C ARG A 138 33.43 1.40 -23.89
N ARG A 139 33.02 2.31 -23.01
CA ARG A 139 33.90 3.25 -22.31
C ARG A 139 34.91 2.52 -21.43
N LEU A 140 34.45 1.63 -20.54
CA LEU A 140 35.31 0.84 -19.65
C LEU A 140 36.31 -0.02 -20.45
N ARG A 141 35.90 -0.59 -21.60
CA ARG A 141 36.82 -1.31 -22.48
C ARG A 141 37.91 -0.41 -23.09
N ARG A 142 37.61 0.85 -23.40
CA ARG A 142 38.60 1.83 -23.90
C ARG A 142 39.57 2.21 -22.80
N GLU A 143 39.05 2.56 -21.63
CA GLU A 143 39.85 2.92 -20.45
C GLU A 143 40.77 1.77 -20.01
N ALA A 144 40.28 0.52 -20.03
CA ALA A 144 41.09 -0.65 -19.73
C ALA A 144 42.26 -0.83 -20.71
N ARG A 145 42.02 -0.64 -22.01
CA ARG A 145 43.07 -0.71 -23.05
C ARG A 145 44.09 0.43 -22.91
N GLU A 146 43.65 1.62 -22.54
CA GLU A 146 44.53 2.76 -22.30
C GLU A 146 45.41 2.52 -21.07
N ARG A 147 44.82 2.03 -19.97
CA ARG A 147 45.55 1.65 -18.76
C ARG A 147 46.58 0.54 -19.04
N GLU A 148 46.23 -0.44 -19.86
CA GLU A 148 47.17 -1.49 -20.27
C GLU A 148 48.34 -0.92 -21.08
N ARG A 149 48.09 0.03 -22.00
CA ARG A 149 49.15 0.73 -22.75
C ARG A 149 50.05 1.55 -21.83
N GLN A 150 49.48 2.25 -20.86
CA GLN A 150 50.24 3.03 -19.88
C GLN A 150 51.15 2.14 -19.04
N LEU A 151 50.62 1.03 -18.51
CA LEU A 151 51.42 0.07 -17.73
C LEU A 151 52.58 -0.50 -18.54
N ARG A 152 52.34 -0.89 -19.81
CA ARG A 152 53.43 -1.38 -20.69
C ARG A 152 54.50 -0.30 -20.93
N ALA A 153 54.10 0.96 -21.16
CA ALA A 153 55.04 2.05 -21.35
C ALA A 153 55.85 2.35 -20.06
N GLU A 154 55.23 2.25 -18.88
CA GLU A 154 55.91 2.37 -17.59
C GLU A 154 56.92 1.24 -17.38
N GLU A 155 56.55 -0.01 -17.69
CA GLU A 155 57.45 -1.17 -17.63
C GLU A 155 58.65 -1.01 -18.58
N GLU A 156 58.42 -0.57 -19.82
CA GLU A 156 59.47 -0.29 -20.80
C GLU A 156 60.40 0.84 -20.33
N ALA A 157 59.85 1.91 -19.75
CA ALA A 157 60.63 3.02 -19.21
C ALA A 157 61.51 2.59 -18.01
N LEU A 158 60.96 1.80 -17.09
CA LEU A 158 61.72 1.24 -15.96
C LEU A 158 62.83 0.30 -16.44
N ALA A 159 62.55 -0.54 -17.45
CA ALA A 159 63.56 -1.41 -18.05
C ALA A 159 64.69 -0.60 -18.72
N ALA A 160 64.35 0.49 -19.41
CA ALA A 160 65.33 1.39 -20.01
C ALA A 160 66.19 2.12 -18.96
N GLU A 161 65.59 2.57 -17.85
CA GLU A 161 66.33 3.17 -16.73
C GLU A 161 67.28 2.15 -16.08
N GLU A 162 66.81 0.92 -15.82
CA GLU A 162 67.63 -0.13 -15.24
C GLU A 162 68.81 -0.50 -16.17
N ALA A 163 68.58 -0.54 -17.49
CA ALA A 163 69.62 -0.76 -18.48
C ALA A 163 70.68 0.36 -18.45
N ARG A 164 70.25 1.63 -18.40
CA ARG A 164 71.16 2.78 -18.23
C ARG A 164 71.97 2.68 -16.94
N ARG A 165 71.34 2.34 -15.82
CA ARG A 165 72.02 2.17 -14.51
C ARG A 165 72.98 0.99 -14.51
N LYS A 166 72.69 -0.07 -15.27
CA LYS A 166 73.61 -1.21 -15.47
C LYS A 166 74.85 -0.78 -16.26
N GLU A 167 74.69 -0.04 -17.35
CA GLU A 167 75.82 0.50 -18.13
C GLU A 167 76.65 1.51 -17.34
N GLU A 168 76.00 2.42 -16.59
CA GLU A 168 76.69 3.35 -15.71
C GLU A 168 77.50 2.62 -14.64
N ARG A 169 76.92 1.60 -13.98
CA ARG A 169 77.64 0.78 -12.99
C ARG A 169 78.82 0.04 -13.60
N LYS A 170 78.71 -0.47 -14.84
CA LYS A 170 79.83 -1.09 -15.55
C LYS A 170 80.94 -0.07 -15.83
N SER A 171 80.58 1.13 -16.30
CA SER A 171 81.52 2.23 -16.55
C SER A 171 82.22 2.69 -15.26
N GLN A 172 81.46 2.92 -14.18
CA GLN A 172 82.00 3.25 -12.85
C GLN A 172 82.93 2.16 -12.32
N LYS A 173 82.56 0.88 -12.48
CA LYS A 173 83.39 -0.25 -12.08
C LYS A 173 84.71 -0.28 -12.88
N ALA A 174 84.67 -0.11 -14.19
CA ALA A 174 85.86 -0.06 -15.04
C ALA A 174 86.77 1.12 -14.67
N ALA A 175 86.20 2.31 -14.46
CA ALA A 175 86.94 3.50 -14.02
C ALA A 175 87.57 3.30 -12.62
N TRP A 176 86.87 2.63 -11.70
CA TRP A 176 87.41 2.30 -10.38
C TRP A 176 88.54 1.27 -10.46
N GLU A 177 88.40 0.24 -11.30
CA GLU A 177 89.45 -0.74 -11.57
C GLU A 177 90.70 -0.09 -12.19
N GLU A 178 90.53 0.86 -13.12
CA GLU A 178 91.61 1.67 -13.70
C GLU A 178 92.27 2.60 -12.66
N TYR A 179 91.48 3.25 -11.80
CA TYR A 179 91.99 4.07 -10.71
C TYR A 179 92.83 3.26 -9.71
N VAL A 180 92.35 2.10 -9.28
CA VAL A 180 93.08 1.19 -8.39
C VAL A 180 94.37 0.69 -9.03
N ALA A 181 94.37 0.42 -10.34
CA ALA A 181 95.57 0.02 -11.06
C ALA A 181 96.64 1.15 -11.14
N SER A 182 96.20 2.40 -11.29
CA SER A 182 97.10 3.58 -11.35
C SER A 182 97.53 4.12 -9.98
N HIS A 183 96.81 3.75 -8.91
CA HIS A 183 97.15 4.08 -7.53
C HIS A 183 97.32 2.79 -6.72
N PRO A 184 98.42 2.03 -6.93
CA PRO A 184 98.74 0.91 -6.08
C PRO A 184 98.80 1.43 -4.65
N LEU A 185 97.89 0.98 -3.80
CA LEU A 185 97.96 1.28 -2.38
C LEU A 185 99.33 0.79 -1.91
N GLU A 186 100.20 1.69 -1.48
CA GLU A 186 101.32 1.33 -0.62
C GLU A 186 100.70 0.85 0.69
N PHE A 187 100.35 -0.43 0.72
CA PHE A 187 100.16 -1.12 1.97
C PHE A 187 101.52 -1.09 2.63
N CYS A 188 101.70 -0.16 3.57
CA CYS A 188 102.68 -0.30 4.62
C CYS A 188 102.50 -1.74 5.14
N GLU A 189 103.51 -2.59 4.98
CA GLU A 189 103.48 -4.03 5.31
C GLU A 189 103.38 -4.27 6.82
N VAL A 190 102.71 -3.38 7.56
CA VAL A 190 102.19 -3.67 8.88
C VAL A 190 101.12 -4.73 8.68
N LYS A 191 101.55 -5.99 8.69
CA LYS A 191 100.71 -7.17 8.87
C LYS A 191 100.04 -7.01 10.24
N GLN A 192 98.97 -6.22 10.30
CA GLN A 192 98.08 -6.26 11.44
C GLN A 192 97.41 -7.63 11.38
N THR A 193 97.92 -8.55 12.19
CA THR A 193 97.24 -9.81 12.47
C THR A 193 95.97 -9.45 13.24
N ILE A 194 94.87 -9.25 12.51
CA ILE A 194 93.55 -9.11 13.12
C ILE A 194 93.21 -10.50 13.67
N GLU A 195 93.58 -10.75 14.92
CA GLU A 195 93.07 -11.91 15.66
C GLU A 195 91.56 -11.77 15.75
N GLN A 196 90.83 -12.56 14.96
CA GLN A 196 89.40 -12.77 15.17
C GLN A 196 89.22 -13.55 16.47
N LYS A 197 89.36 -12.87 17.62
CA LYS A 197 88.89 -13.42 18.88
C LYS A 197 87.39 -13.60 18.75
N LYS A 198 86.94 -14.85 18.84
CA LYS A 198 85.52 -15.18 18.94
C LYS A 198 85.00 -14.58 20.23
N VAL A 199 84.55 -13.32 20.19
CA VAL A 199 83.93 -12.66 21.33
C VAL A 199 82.63 -13.39 21.61
N GLN A 200 82.50 -13.98 22.80
CA GLN A 200 81.20 -14.46 23.25
C GLN A 200 80.30 -13.23 23.40
N HIS A 201 79.38 -13.05 22.46
CA HIS A 201 78.41 -11.98 22.53
C HIS A 201 77.35 -12.36 23.57
N THR A 202 77.22 -11.54 24.63
CA THR A 202 76.06 -11.58 25.54
C THR A 202 74.86 -10.84 24.96
N ALA A 203 75.05 -10.17 23.82
CA ALA A 203 73.96 -9.50 23.11
C ALA A 203 73.00 -10.56 22.55
N LYS A 204 71.77 -10.60 23.08
CA LYS A 204 70.66 -11.28 22.41
C LYS A 204 70.67 -10.80 20.95
N GLY A 205 70.70 -11.74 19.99
CA GLY A 205 70.71 -11.40 18.57
C GLY A 205 69.63 -10.35 18.23
N PRO A 206 69.78 -9.60 17.12
CA PRO A 206 68.86 -8.52 16.78
C PRO A 206 67.43 -9.01 16.94
N SER A 207 66.63 -8.28 17.72
CA SER A 207 65.28 -8.69 18.08
C SER A 207 64.56 -9.13 16.82
N GLN A 208 64.22 -10.41 16.72
CA GLN A 208 63.46 -10.91 15.58
C GLN A 208 62.21 -10.05 15.51
N VAL A 209 62.09 -9.27 14.44
CA VAL A 209 60.91 -8.45 14.17
C VAL A 209 59.77 -9.42 13.90
N ASN A 210 59.03 -9.80 14.95
CA ASN A 210 57.78 -10.48 14.75
C ASN A 210 56.88 -9.49 13.99
N LYS A 211 56.42 -9.84 12.77
CA LYS A 211 55.44 -9.04 12.01
C LYS A 211 54.20 -8.72 12.83
N ASP A 212 53.87 -9.54 13.84
CA ASP A 212 52.78 -9.29 14.78
C ASP A 212 53.01 -8.09 15.72
N LEU A 213 54.25 -7.59 15.89
CA LEU A 213 54.53 -6.39 16.70
C LEU A 213 53.82 -5.15 16.13
N PHE A 214 53.76 -5.00 14.81
CA PHE A 214 53.06 -3.88 14.18
C PHE A 214 51.53 -3.97 14.36
N ASN A 215 50.99 -5.19 14.48
CA ASN A 215 49.57 -5.41 14.79
C ASN A 215 49.25 -5.18 16.29
N ARG A 216 50.24 -5.18 17.19
CA ARG A 216 50.02 -5.01 18.65
C ARG A 216 49.87 -3.56 19.10
N ILE A 217 50.41 -2.58 18.36
CA ILE A 217 50.49 -1.19 18.85
C ILE A 217 49.07 -0.63 19.12
N TYR A 218 48.10 -1.00 18.27
CA TYR A 218 46.72 -0.53 18.39
C TYR A 218 45.72 -1.68 18.41
N ALA A 219 46.03 -2.78 19.09
CA ALA A 219 45.09 -3.89 19.23
C ALA A 219 43.87 -3.43 20.07
N PRO A 220 42.64 -3.35 19.51
CA PRO A 220 41.48 -2.94 20.28
C PRO A 220 41.23 -3.90 21.45
N LYS A 221 40.87 -3.35 22.62
CA LYS A 221 40.63 -4.11 23.85
C LYS A 221 39.16 -3.97 24.26
N CYS A 222 38.53 -5.09 24.59
CA CYS A 222 37.19 -5.06 25.18
C CYS A 222 37.23 -4.39 26.57
N PRO A 223 36.38 -3.39 26.85
CA PRO A 223 36.35 -2.72 28.14
C PRO A 223 35.87 -3.62 29.29
N GLU A 224 35.16 -4.71 28.99
CA GLU A 224 34.59 -5.59 30.02
C GLU A 224 35.44 -6.83 30.30
N CYS A 225 35.72 -7.67 29.30
CA CYS A 225 36.50 -8.91 29.52
C CYS A 225 38.02 -8.72 29.32
N GLY A 226 38.44 -7.58 28.77
CA GLY A 226 39.85 -7.30 28.51
C GLY A 226 40.47 -8.04 27.32
N THR A 227 39.69 -8.83 26.57
CA THR A 227 40.13 -9.49 25.34
C THR A 227 40.73 -8.47 24.37
N LYS A 228 41.94 -8.75 23.87
CA LYS A 228 42.60 -7.97 22.81
C LYS A 228 42.34 -8.64 21.46
N PHE A 229 41.97 -7.85 20.47
CA PHE A 229 41.74 -8.34 19.11
C PHE A 229 42.92 -7.99 18.21
N SER A 230 43.42 -8.96 17.43
CA SER A 230 44.50 -8.74 16.45
C SER A 230 44.04 -7.95 15.24
N LEU A 231 42.77 -8.08 14.87
CA LEU A 231 42.08 -7.30 13.85
C LEU A 231 40.86 -6.62 14.47
N PRO A 232 40.40 -5.48 13.94
CA PRO A 232 39.14 -4.88 14.36
C PRO A 232 37.99 -5.89 14.30
N PRO A 233 37.25 -6.13 15.39
CA PRO A 233 36.13 -7.06 15.35
C PRO A 233 34.99 -6.53 14.47
N SER A 234 34.23 -7.43 13.87
CA SER A 234 33.04 -7.08 13.07
C SER A 234 32.08 -6.22 13.89
N LEU A 235 31.59 -5.12 13.31
CA LEU A 235 30.69 -4.15 13.96
C LEU A 235 31.21 -3.56 15.29
N TRP A 236 32.52 -3.69 15.56
CA TRP A 236 33.14 -3.28 16.82
C TRP A 236 32.52 -3.95 18.06
N GLU A 237 32.06 -5.20 17.94
CA GLU A 237 31.45 -5.96 19.04
C GLU A 237 32.39 -7.02 19.59
N CYS A 238 32.39 -7.20 20.92
CA CYS A 238 33.19 -8.23 21.55
C CYS A 238 32.54 -9.62 21.40
N THR A 239 33.08 -10.43 20.50
CA THR A 239 32.62 -11.81 20.29
C THR A 239 32.78 -12.70 21.52
N VAL A 240 33.75 -12.42 22.40
CA VAL A 240 33.96 -13.18 23.65
C VAL A 240 32.88 -12.89 24.68
N CYS A 241 32.55 -11.62 24.95
CA CYS A 241 31.47 -11.26 25.87
C CYS A 241 30.11 -11.73 25.36
N PHE A 242 29.88 -11.62 24.05
CA PHE A 242 28.64 -12.11 23.46
C PHE A 242 28.52 -13.62 23.60
N ARG A 243 29.59 -14.37 23.32
CA ARG A 243 29.59 -15.84 23.46
C ARG A 243 29.49 -16.32 24.90
N GLN A 244 30.18 -15.69 25.85
CA GLN A 244 30.28 -16.17 27.23
C GLN A 244 29.16 -15.66 28.15
N LYS A 245 28.69 -14.43 27.94
CA LYS A 245 27.73 -13.76 28.83
C LYS A 245 26.46 -13.29 28.13
N GLN A 246 26.31 -13.56 26.82
CA GLN A 246 25.23 -13.02 25.97
C GLN A 246 25.08 -11.50 26.05
N ARG A 247 26.16 -10.79 26.37
CA ARG A 247 26.17 -9.33 26.52
C ARG A 247 26.84 -8.69 25.31
N ARG A 248 26.13 -7.76 24.66
CA ARG A 248 26.68 -6.96 23.55
C ARG A 248 27.54 -5.83 24.12
N VAL A 249 28.85 -6.01 24.05
CA VAL A 249 29.83 -5.02 24.52
C VAL A 249 30.54 -4.40 23.32
N LYS A 250 30.51 -3.07 23.23
CA LYS A 250 31.22 -2.33 22.18
C LYS A 250 32.70 -2.20 22.51
N VAL A 251 33.53 -2.61 21.57
CA VAL A 251 34.98 -2.48 21.60
C VAL A 251 35.32 -1.16 20.92
N TRP A 252 36.00 -0.26 21.64
CA TRP A 252 36.30 1.06 21.08
C TRP A 252 37.52 1.00 20.18
N GLN A 253 37.42 1.67 19.04
CA GLN A 253 38.54 1.90 18.15
C GLN A 253 39.63 2.66 18.92
N PRO A 254 40.89 2.19 18.96
CA PRO A 254 41.94 2.87 19.70
C PRO A 254 42.19 4.28 19.16
N ASP A 255 42.49 5.22 20.05
CA ASP A 255 42.70 6.62 19.71
C ASP A 255 43.76 6.80 18.61
N ASP A 256 44.86 6.05 18.70
CA ASP A 256 46.00 6.18 17.79
C ASP A 256 45.90 5.33 16.53
N SER A 257 44.80 4.59 16.34
CA SER A 257 44.58 3.79 15.12
C SER A 257 44.32 4.63 13.87
N THR A 258 43.81 5.85 14.03
CA THR A 258 43.57 6.78 12.91
C THR A 258 43.65 8.24 13.36
N THR A 259 43.97 9.13 12.43
CA THR A 259 43.93 10.59 12.59
C THR A 259 42.73 11.22 11.88
N THR A 260 41.84 10.41 11.29
CA THR A 260 40.67 10.87 10.50
C THR A 260 39.35 10.36 11.06
N CYS A 261 38.32 11.20 10.98
CA CYS A 261 36.95 10.94 11.44
C CYS A 261 36.29 9.85 10.58
N MET A 262 35.74 8.81 11.21
CA MET A 262 35.06 7.73 10.48
C MET A 262 33.70 8.12 9.88
N VAL A 263 33.22 9.34 10.12
CA VAL A 263 31.97 9.88 9.55
C VAL A 263 32.29 10.86 8.42
N CYS A 264 32.93 11.99 8.74
CA CYS A 264 33.21 13.04 7.75
C CYS A 264 34.58 12.94 7.07
N ARG A 265 35.44 12.00 7.46
CA ARG A 265 36.83 11.84 6.99
C ARG A 265 37.76 13.03 7.26
N GLY A 266 37.29 14.07 7.95
CA GLY A 266 38.12 15.19 8.40
C GLY A 266 39.13 14.79 9.48
N SER A 267 40.14 15.63 9.72
CA SER A 267 41.15 15.37 10.75
C SER A 267 40.57 15.40 12.17
N ILE A 268 41.08 14.52 13.03
CA ILE A 268 40.78 14.50 14.46
C ILE A 268 42.04 14.93 15.22
N GLY A 269 41.96 16.05 15.93
CA GLY A 269 43.04 16.52 16.79
C GLY A 269 43.16 15.68 18.06
N ARG A 270 44.33 15.70 18.71
CA ARG A 270 44.62 14.90 19.92
C ARG A 270 43.59 15.08 21.04
N PHE A 271 43.01 16.28 21.19
CA PHE A 271 42.01 16.60 22.22
C PHE A 271 40.55 16.56 21.72
N SER A 272 40.31 16.34 20.43
CA SER A 272 38.96 16.31 19.83
C SER A 272 38.54 14.90 19.37
N ARG A 273 39.21 13.88 19.90
CA ARG A 273 38.93 12.45 19.71
C ARG A 273 37.78 12.00 20.60
N HIS A 274 36.74 11.46 19.96
CA HIS A 274 35.60 10.88 20.66
C HIS A 274 35.21 9.55 20.04
N HIS A 275 34.75 8.62 20.88
CA HIS A 275 34.16 7.37 20.41
C HIS A 275 32.64 7.48 20.37
N CYS A 276 32.04 6.91 19.33
CA CYS A 276 30.61 6.63 19.35
C CYS A 276 30.33 5.43 20.28
N ARG A 277 29.51 5.62 21.32
CA ARG A 277 29.19 4.54 22.26
C ARG A 277 28.31 3.44 21.65
N ASN A 278 27.67 3.70 20.49
CA ASN A 278 26.87 2.71 19.76
C ASN A 278 27.68 1.86 18.77
N CYS A 279 28.62 2.45 18.02
CA CYS A 279 29.36 1.74 16.96
C CYS A 279 30.87 1.61 17.20
N GLY A 280 31.41 2.18 18.28
CA GLY A 280 32.83 2.06 18.67
C GLY A 280 33.82 2.89 17.84
N ARG A 281 33.39 3.50 16.72
CA ARG A 281 34.25 4.25 15.81
C ARG A 281 34.80 5.54 16.43
N LEU A 282 36.00 5.93 15.99
CA LEU A 282 36.62 7.21 16.33
C LEU A 282 36.08 8.34 15.43
N VAL A 283 35.55 9.39 16.05
CA VAL A 283 34.88 10.51 15.38
C VAL A 283 35.31 11.85 16.00
N CYS A 284 35.20 12.93 15.23
CA CYS A 284 35.51 14.27 15.71
C CYS A 284 34.36 14.86 16.55
N ALA A 285 34.63 15.97 17.25
CA ALA A 285 33.63 16.72 18.02
C ALA A 285 32.39 17.11 17.19
N LYS A 286 32.58 17.52 15.93
CA LYS A 286 31.48 17.93 15.04
C LYS A 286 30.54 16.78 14.71
N CYS A 287 31.07 15.56 14.53
CA CYS A 287 30.29 14.38 14.16
C CYS A 287 29.77 13.58 15.37
N SER A 288 29.88 14.13 16.59
CA SER A 288 29.50 13.47 17.84
C SER A 288 28.76 14.41 18.78
N GLY A 289 27.94 15.31 18.22
CA GLY A 289 27.13 16.25 18.99
C GLY A 289 25.90 15.62 19.64
N ALA A 290 25.44 14.49 19.13
CA ALA A 290 24.24 13.81 19.62
C ALA A 290 24.52 12.94 20.86
N LEU A 291 23.55 12.92 21.78
CA LEU A 291 23.47 11.99 22.90
C LEU A 291 22.29 11.05 22.68
N ALA A 292 22.43 9.77 23.01
CA ALA A 292 21.37 8.78 22.94
C ALA A 292 21.52 7.74 24.06
N THR A 293 20.39 7.24 24.57
CA THR A 293 20.35 6.08 25.46
C THR A 293 20.43 4.81 24.62
N ILE A 294 21.26 3.84 25.01
CA ILE A 294 21.50 2.61 24.23
C ILE A 294 21.33 1.38 25.14
N PRO A 295 20.08 1.01 25.49
CA PRO A 295 19.84 -0.12 26.41
C PRO A 295 20.42 -1.44 25.89
N SER A 296 20.45 -1.64 24.57
CA SER A 296 20.98 -2.85 23.92
C SER A 296 22.49 -3.08 24.14
N VAL A 297 23.24 -2.05 24.52
CA VAL A 297 24.67 -2.11 24.85
C VAL A 297 24.92 -1.89 26.36
N GLY A 298 23.85 -1.62 27.14
CA GLY A 298 23.92 -1.40 28.58
C GLY A 298 24.06 0.05 29.03
N PHE A 299 23.90 1.04 28.13
CA PHE A 299 23.86 2.45 28.51
C PHE A 299 22.42 2.89 28.77
N THR A 300 22.05 3.02 30.04
CA THR A 300 20.73 3.52 30.49
C THR A 300 20.68 5.04 30.57
N GLU A 301 21.83 5.70 30.63
CA GLU A 301 21.98 7.15 30.55
C GLU A 301 22.28 7.61 29.12
N ALA A 302 22.03 8.89 28.83
CA ALA A 302 22.28 9.47 27.51
C ALA A 302 23.79 9.60 27.26
N VAL A 303 24.31 8.80 26.33
CA VAL A 303 25.74 8.77 25.98
C VAL A 303 25.99 9.26 24.56
N LYS A 304 27.20 9.77 24.32
CA LYS A 304 27.60 10.36 23.04
C LYS A 304 27.61 9.35 21.89
N VAL A 305 26.91 9.66 20.82
CA VAL A 305 26.84 8.87 19.59
C VAL A 305 27.23 9.71 18.38
N CYS A 306 27.69 9.06 17.31
CA CYS A 306 27.94 9.75 16.06
C CYS A 306 26.65 10.02 15.30
N ASP A 307 26.69 10.98 14.38
CA ASP A 307 25.51 11.39 13.60
C ASP A 307 24.87 10.24 12.81
N ASP A 308 25.66 9.28 12.32
CA ASP A 308 25.16 8.07 11.66
C ASP A 308 24.30 7.24 12.61
N CYS A 309 24.77 7.01 13.83
CA CYS A 309 24.02 6.24 14.83
C CYS A 309 22.83 7.02 15.38
N ALA A 310 22.94 8.34 15.52
CA ALA A 310 21.83 9.19 15.93
C ALA A 310 20.68 9.16 14.90
N ARG A 311 21.01 9.14 13.60
CA ARG A 311 20.02 8.98 12.52
C ARG A 311 19.37 7.60 12.53
N GLN A 312 20.16 6.54 12.74
CA GLN A 312 19.65 5.16 12.80
C GLN A 312 18.71 4.94 14.00
N GLY A 313 19.06 5.44 15.18
CA GLY A 313 18.24 5.26 16.39
C GLY A 313 16.88 5.97 16.35
N LYS A 314 16.75 7.05 15.58
CA LYS A 314 15.45 7.72 15.36
C LYS A 314 14.45 6.86 14.58
N GLY A 315 14.91 5.82 13.88
CA GLY A 315 14.05 4.91 13.13
C GLY A 315 13.38 3.83 14.00
N GLU A 316 13.94 3.48 15.15
CA GLU A 316 13.47 2.34 15.95
C GLU A 316 12.80 2.72 17.29
N GLY A 317 12.89 3.99 17.72
CA GLY A 317 12.38 4.45 19.02
C GLY A 317 11.06 5.22 19.02
N ALA A 318 10.49 5.58 17.86
CA ALA A 318 9.18 6.25 17.78
C ALA A 318 7.99 5.28 17.91
N ALA A 319 8.25 4.00 18.12
CA ALA A 319 7.25 2.96 18.34
C ALA A 319 7.35 2.38 19.75
N GLN A 320 7.21 3.21 20.78
CA GLN A 320 6.88 2.74 22.13
C GLN A 320 5.77 3.62 22.71
N LYS A 321 4.70 2.90 23.06
CA LYS A 321 3.32 3.31 23.38
C LYS A 321 3.19 4.33 24.49
#